data_AF-A0A5D2KAN9-F1
#
_entry.id   AF-A0A5D2KAN9-F1
#
_cell.length_a   1.000
_cell.length_b   1.000
_cell.length_c   1.000
_cell.angle_alpha   90.00
_cell.angle_beta   90.00
_cell.angle_gamma   90.00
#
_symmetry.space_group_name_H-M   'P 1'
#
loop_
_entity.id
_entity.type
_entity.pdbx_description
1 polymer ?
#
loop_
_entity_poly.entity_id
_entity_poly.type
_entity_poly.pdbx_seq_one_letter_code
_entity_poly.pdbx_strand_id
1 'polypeptide(L)'
;MLSRLASQRLIEVRQAFRLSSQVYRSFSTALNYHIDGPDNNPDLPWEFSEANKAKVRGILSHYPSNYKQSAVIPLLDLAKQQHGGWLPVSAMNAVAKVVGAAPIRVYEVATFYSMFNRSKVGKYHLLVCGTTPCMICGSREIEGALLKHLGVERNEVTKDGLFSVGEMECMGCCVNAPMIAVADYTNGSEGYMYNYYEDVTTQRVVEIVEMLRKGEKPPVGTQNPKRIMSGPEGGNTTLLSDPKPPPCRDLDAC
;
A
#
# COMPACT_ATOMS: atom_id res chain seq x y z
N MET A 1 28.38 -2.17 52.37
CA MET A 1 28.24 -1.11 51.33
C MET A 1 28.63 -1.60 49.93
N LEU A 2 29.74 -2.32 49.77
CA LEU A 2 30.20 -2.86 48.47
C LEU A 2 29.21 -3.83 47.79
N SER A 3 28.47 -4.63 48.56
CA SER A 3 27.47 -5.58 48.05
C SER A 3 26.22 -4.92 47.45
N ARG A 4 25.85 -3.71 47.88
CA ARG A 4 24.73 -2.95 47.29
C ARG A 4 25.10 -2.32 45.94
N LEU A 5 26.34 -1.83 45.80
CA LEU A 5 26.84 -1.26 44.55
C LEU A 5 26.99 -2.31 43.44
N ALA A 6 27.43 -3.53 43.78
CA ALA A 6 27.52 -4.63 42.83
C ALA A 6 26.14 -5.08 42.32
N SER A 7 25.13 -5.10 43.21
CA SER A 7 23.74 -5.43 42.84
C SER A 7 23.11 -4.38 41.92
N GLN A 8 23.34 -3.09 42.19
CA GLN A 8 22.85 -1.99 41.34
C GLN A 8 23.47 -2.04 39.93
N ARG A 9 24.79 -2.27 39.82
CA ARG A 9 25.44 -2.44 38.50
C ARG A 9 24.94 -3.66 37.72
N LEU A 10 24.65 -4.77 38.40
CA LEU A 10 24.06 -5.96 37.75
C LEU A 10 22.63 -5.71 37.25
N ILE A 11 21.87 -4.86 37.94
CA ILE A 11 20.52 -4.46 37.52
C ILE A 11 20.57 -3.50 36.32
N GLU A 12 21.49 -2.52 36.31
CA GLU A 12 21.69 -1.61 35.17
C GLU A 12 22.16 -2.35 33.91
N VAL A 13 23.10 -3.30 34.06
CA VAL A 13 23.55 -4.14 32.93
C VAL A 13 22.40 -5.02 32.43
N ARG A 14 21.57 -5.59 33.33
CA ARG A 14 20.36 -6.34 32.93
C ARG A 14 19.30 -5.47 32.25
N GLN A 15 19.18 -4.20 32.60
CA GLN A 15 18.28 -3.26 31.93
C GLN A 15 18.80 -2.86 30.53
N ALA A 16 20.11 -2.66 30.38
CA ALA A 16 20.73 -2.38 29.08
C ALA A 16 20.55 -3.54 28.08
N PHE A 17 20.59 -4.79 28.54
CA PHE A 17 20.34 -5.98 27.70
C PHE A 17 18.85 -6.32 27.49
N ARG A 18 17.91 -5.67 28.20
CA ARG A 18 16.46 -5.83 27.96
C ARG A 18 15.90 -4.88 26.90
N LEU A 19 16.68 -3.89 26.47
CA LEU A 19 16.27 -2.87 25.50
C LEU A 19 16.57 -3.21 24.04
N SER A 20 17.06 -4.42 23.74
CA SER A 20 17.07 -4.94 22.38
C SER A 20 16.16 -6.16 22.25
N SER A 21 14.87 -5.98 22.52
CA SER A 21 13.90 -6.70 21.71
C SER A 21 14.04 -6.13 20.30
N GLN A 22 14.95 -6.72 19.54
CA GLN A 22 15.03 -6.51 18.11
C GLN A 22 13.63 -6.83 17.59
N VAL A 23 12.84 -5.78 17.33
CA VAL A 23 11.51 -5.91 16.76
C VAL A 23 11.73 -6.61 15.43
N TYR A 24 11.44 -7.90 15.39
CA TYR A 24 11.37 -8.64 14.14
C TYR A 24 10.42 -7.85 13.26
N ARG A 25 10.96 -7.26 12.19
CA ARG A 25 10.17 -6.49 11.25
C ARG A 25 9.20 -7.47 10.59
N SER A 26 7.95 -7.47 11.04
CA SER A 26 6.89 -8.25 10.41
C SER A 26 6.41 -7.48 9.19
N PHE A 27 6.92 -7.86 8.03
CA PHE A 27 6.54 -7.28 6.75
C PHE A 27 5.38 -8.08 6.15
N SER A 28 4.23 -7.41 6.00
CA SER A 28 2.95 -7.93 5.45
C SER A 28 2.25 -9.01 6.28
N THR A 29 0.91 -9.07 6.16
CA THR A 29 -0.03 -10.03 6.77
C THR A 29 0.63 -11.32 7.26
N ALA A 30 0.85 -11.42 8.58
CA ALA A 30 1.87 -12.24 9.22
C ALA A 30 1.80 -13.77 9.01
N LEU A 31 0.81 -14.29 8.29
CA LEU A 31 0.62 -15.73 8.05
C LEU A 31 0.54 -16.02 6.55
N ASN A 32 1.27 -17.04 6.09
CA ASN A 32 1.22 -17.53 4.70
C ASN A 32 0.20 -18.66 4.50
N TYR A 33 -0.72 -18.81 5.45
CA TYR A 33 -1.80 -19.79 5.45
C TYR A 33 -3.08 -19.14 5.98
N HIS A 34 -4.20 -19.84 5.85
CA HIS A 34 -5.50 -19.38 6.29
C HIS A 34 -5.90 -20.00 7.64
N ILE A 35 -6.59 -19.21 8.46
CA ILE A 35 -7.29 -19.65 9.66
C ILE A 35 -8.73 -19.20 9.49
N ASP A 36 -9.67 -20.16 9.58
CA ASP A 36 -11.09 -19.86 9.41
C ASP A 36 -11.58 -18.93 10.53
N GLY A 37 -12.25 -17.86 10.11
CA GLY A 37 -12.94 -16.91 10.98
C GLY A 37 -14.40 -16.76 10.57
N PRO A 38 -15.24 -16.17 11.44
CA PRO A 38 -16.65 -15.93 11.13
C PRO A 38 -16.84 -14.99 9.92
N ASP A 39 -15.87 -14.11 9.66
CA ASP A 39 -15.85 -13.13 8.58
C ASP A 39 -14.97 -13.53 7.38
N ASN A 40 -14.18 -14.59 7.52
CA ASN A 40 -13.31 -15.12 6.47
C ASN A 40 -13.19 -16.63 6.58
N ASN A 41 -13.99 -17.35 5.80
CA ASN A 41 -13.92 -18.80 5.65
C ASN A 41 -14.36 -19.16 4.22
N PRO A 42 -14.02 -20.36 3.71
CA PRO A 42 -14.31 -20.75 2.33
C PRO A 42 -15.80 -20.98 2.05
N ASP A 43 -16.63 -21.17 3.08
CA ASP A 43 -18.06 -21.48 2.95
C ASP A 43 -18.93 -20.21 2.77
N LEU A 44 -18.38 -19.03 3.05
CA LEU A 44 -19.09 -17.77 2.83
C LEU A 44 -19.37 -17.56 1.33
N PRO A 45 -20.62 -17.25 0.94
CA PRO A 45 -20.92 -16.93 -0.44
C PRO A 45 -20.25 -15.61 -0.84
N TRP A 46 -19.48 -15.63 -1.92
CA TRP A 46 -18.89 -14.43 -2.49
C TRP A 46 -18.94 -14.52 -4.02
N GLU A 47 -19.40 -13.45 -4.65
CA GLU A 47 -19.34 -13.26 -6.10
C GLU A 47 -19.10 -11.78 -6.43
N PHE A 48 -18.66 -11.52 -7.67
CA PHE A 48 -18.57 -10.15 -8.17
C PHE A 48 -19.97 -9.52 -8.24
N SER A 49 -20.09 -8.25 -7.87
CA SER A 49 -21.35 -7.50 -8.03
C SER A 49 -21.70 -7.34 -9.52
N GLU A 50 -22.95 -7.04 -9.85
CA GLU A 50 -23.39 -6.86 -11.24
C GLU A 50 -22.57 -5.81 -12.00
N ALA A 51 -22.27 -4.68 -11.35
CA ALA A 51 -21.41 -3.64 -11.90
C ALA A 51 -19.99 -4.18 -12.22
N ASN A 52 -19.44 -5.03 -11.34
CA ASN A 52 -18.12 -5.60 -11.52
C ASN A 52 -18.11 -6.79 -12.48
N LYS A 53 -19.21 -7.54 -12.67
CA LYS A 53 -19.31 -8.60 -13.68
C LYS A 53 -19.00 -8.06 -15.10
N ALA A 54 -19.37 -6.82 -15.40
CA ALA A 54 -18.98 -6.16 -16.65
C ALA A 54 -17.47 -5.91 -16.75
N LYS A 55 -16.84 -5.39 -15.68
CA LYS A 55 -15.38 -5.20 -15.60
C LYS A 55 -14.62 -6.52 -15.71
N VAL A 56 -15.11 -7.58 -15.07
CA VAL A 56 -14.56 -8.94 -15.19
C VAL A 56 -14.52 -9.39 -16.65
N ARG A 57 -15.62 -9.22 -17.40
CA ARG A 57 -15.65 -9.56 -18.84
C ARG A 57 -14.64 -8.72 -19.64
N GLY A 58 -14.52 -7.43 -19.35
CA GLY A 58 -13.54 -6.55 -20.01
C GLY A 58 -12.09 -6.95 -19.71
N ILE A 59 -11.77 -7.30 -18.46
CA ILE A 59 -10.44 -7.79 -18.09
C ILE A 59 -10.13 -9.09 -18.83
N LEU A 60 -11.07 -10.04 -18.85
CA LEU A 60 -10.88 -11.32 -19.53
C LEU A 60 -10.68 -11.17 -21.04
N SER A 61 -11.31 -10.17 -21.68
CA SER A 61 -11.16 -9.97 -23.13
C SER A 61 -9.79 -9.46 -23.56
N HIS A 62 -8.95 -9.00 -22.62
CA HIS A 62 -7.55 -8.65 -22.92
C HIS A 62 -6.65 -9.87 -23.11
N TYR A 63 -7.12 -11.07 -22.74
CA TYR A 63 -6.33 -12.30 -22.76
C TYR A 63 -6.98 -13.37 -23.66
N PRO A 64 -6.18 -14.25 -24.29
CA PRO A 64 -6.72 -15.32 -25.12
C PRO A 64 -7.48 -16.34 -24.28
N SER A 65 -8.45 -17.02 -24.91
CA SER A 65 -9.42 -17.89 -24.23
C SER A 65 -8.82 -19.07 -23.47
N ASN A 66 -7.64 -19.54 -23.86
CA ASN A 66 -6.91 -20.64 -23.20
C ASN A 66 -5.93 -20.17 -22.11
N TYR A 67 -5.59 -18.88 -22.03
CA TYR A 67 -4.72 -18.31 -21.00
C TYR A 67 -5.44 -17.26 -20.14
N LYS A 68 -6.72 -17.50 -19.81
CA LYS A 68 -7.50 -16.64 -18.91
C LYS A 68 -6.87 -16.49 -17.52
N GLN A 69 -6.00 -17.41 -17.10
CA GLN A 69 -5.24 -17.30 -15.86
C GLN A 69 -4.39 -16.01 -15.80
N SER A 70 -3.99 -15.44 -16.94
CA SER A 70 -3.32 -14.14 -17.00
C SER A 70 -4.14 -12.99 -16.39
N ALA A 71 -5.46 -13.15 -16.30
CA ALA A 71 -6.35 -12.19 -15.65
C ALA A 71 -6.37 -12.27 -14.11
N VAL A 72 -5.63 -13.20 -13.49
CA VAL A 72 -5.74 -13.43 -12.03
C VAL A 72 -5.39 -12.19 -11.20
N ILE A 73 -4.35 -11.45 -11.56
CA ILE A 73 -3.91 -10.23 -10.86
C ILE A 73 -5.00 -9.14 -10.92
N PRO A 74 -5.46 -8.70 -12.11
CA PRO A 74 -6.51 -7.67 -12.18
C PRO A 74 -7.85 -8.12 -11.59
N LEU A 75 -8.19 -9.42 -11.65
CA LEU A 75 -9.41 -9.94 -11.02
C LEU A 75 -9.32 -9.97 -9.49
N LEU A 76 -8.17 -10.35 -8.93
CA LEU A 76 -7.93 -10.26 -7.49
C LEU A 76 -7.92 -8.80 -7.02
N ASP A 77 -7.32 -7.89 -7.79
CA ASP A 77 -7.34 -6.47 -7.42
C ASP A 77 -8.76 -5.91 -7.44
N LEU A 78 -9.57 -6.25 -8.45
CA LEU A 78 -10.99 -5.89 -8.49
C LEU A 78 -11.78 -6.49 -7.32
N ALA A 79 -11.52 -7.76 -6.95
CA ALA A 79 -12.15 -8.42 -5.82
C ALA A 79 -11.79 -7.74 -4.49
N LYS A 80 -10.52 -7.38 -4.30
CA LYS A 80 -10.03 -6.61 -3.16
C LYS A 80 -10.75 -5.27 -3.06
N GLN A 81 -10.84 -4.53 -4.17
CA GLN A 81 -11.55 -3.25 -4.21
C GLN A 81 -13.03 -3.42 -3.86
N GLN A 82 -13.72 -4.41 -4.45
CA GLN A 82 -15.13 -4.69 -4.16
C GLN A 82 -15.36 -5.03 -2.69
N HIS A 83 -14.46 -5.80 -2.08
CA HIS A 83 -14.60 -6.29 -0.71
C HIS A 83 -14.06 -5.32 0.35
N GLY A 84 -13.76 -4.08 -0.02
CA GLY A 84 -13.36 -3.04 0.93
C GLY A 84 -11.90 -3.17 1.39
N GLY A 85 -11.01 -3.57 0.47
CA GLY A 85 -9.56 -3.42 0.63
C GLY A 85 -8.79 -4.66 1.03
N TRP A 86 -9.46 -5.81 1.15
CA TRP A 86 -8.82 -7.09 1.48
C TRP A 86 -9.52 -8.26 0.79
N LEU A 87 -8.84 -9.41 0.76
CA LEU A 87 -9.24 -10.61 0.03
C LEU A 87 -9.59 -11.74 1.00
N PRO A 88 -10.89 -12.06 1.18
CA PRO A 88 -11.30 -13.28 1.87
C PRO A 88 -11.02 -14.49 0.97
N VAL A 89 -10.92 -15.67 1.59
CA VAL A 89 -10.67 -16.93 0.86
C VAL A 89 -11.80 -17.24 -0.11
N SER A 90 -13.04 -16.92 0.25
CA SER A 90 -14.21 -17.03 -0.64
C SER A 90 -14.07 -16.19 -1.92
N ALA A 91 -13.50 -14.98 -1.84
CA ALA A 91 -13.23 -14.14 -3.02
C ALA A 91 -12.17 -14.75 -3.93
N MET A 92 -11.09 -15.28 -3.35
CA MET A 92 -10.05 -15.98 -4.10
C MET A 92 -10.62 -17.22 -4.81
N ASN A 93 -11.49 -17.98 -4.13
CA ASN A 93 -12.21 -19.11 -4.71
C ASN A 93 -13.12 -18.71 -5.87
N ALA A 94 -13.81 -17.57 -5.76
CA ALA A 94 -14.65 -17.06 -6.83
C ALA A 94 -13.80 -16.64 -8.05
N VAL A 95 -12.66 -15.99 -7.83
CA VAL A 95 -11.71 -15.66 -8.92
C VAL A 95 -11.20 -16.93 -9.59
N ALA A 96 -10.86 -17.97 -8.82
CA ALA A 96 -10.41 -19.25 -9.35
C ALA A 96 -11.46 -19.90 -10.29
N LYS A 97 -12.74 -19.85 -9.90
CA LYS A 97 -13.86 -20.31 -10.73
C LYS A 97 -13.98 -19.51 -12.03
N VAL A 98 -13.82 -18.18 -11.96
CA VAL A 98 -13.91 -17.29 -13.14
C VAL A 98 -12.80 -17.57 -14.16
N VAL A 99 -11.55 -17.76 -13.70
CA VAL A 99 -10.42 -18.02 -14.61
C VAL A 99 -10.31 -19.48 -15.03
N GLY A 100 -11.00 -20.40 -14.36
CA GLY A 100 -10.95 -21.84 -14.62
C GLY A 100 -9.65 -22.50 -14.14
N ALA A 101 -9.07 -22.01 -13.04
CA ALA A 101 -7.84 -22.55 -12.45
C ALA A 101 -8.09 -23.15 -11.06
N ALA A 102 -7.20 -24.01 -10.60
CA ALA A 102 -7.26 -24.53 -9.24
C ALA A 102 -7.08 -23.38 -8.22
N PRO A 103 -7.87 -23.33 -7.12
CA PRO A 103 -7.79 -22.24 -6.13
C PRO A 103 -6.39 -21.99 -5.58
N ILE A 104 -5.58 -23.05 -5.42
CA ILE A 104 -4.20 -22.95 -4.96
C ILE A 104 -3.34 -22.00 -5.81
N ARG A 105 -3.55 -21.93 -7.13
CA ARG A 105 -2.81 -21.00 -7.99
C ARG A 105 -3.17 -19.54 -7.70
N VAL A 106 -4.43 -19.30 -7.32
CA VAL A 106 -4.91 -17.97 -6.92
C VAL A 106 -4.38 -17.61 -5.54
N TYR A 107 -4.32 -18.57 -4.61
CA TYR A 107 -3.74 -18.37 -3.28
C TYR A 107 -2.25 -18.01 -3.38
N GLU A 108 -1.48 -18.74 -4.19
CA GLU A 108 -0.05 -18.42 -4.43
C GLU A 108 0.14 -16.98 -4.90
N VAL A 109 -0.68 -16.52 -5.85
CA VAL A 109 -0.63 -15.12 -6.33
C VAL A 109 -1.02 -14.16 -5.21
N ALA A 110 -2.11 -14.43 -4.50
CA ALA A 110 -2.61 -13.55 -3.43
C ALA A 110 -1.65 -13.44 -2.23
N THR A 111 -0.85 -14.46 -1.95
CA THR A 111 0.17 -14.42 -0.89
C THR A 111 1.50 -13.84 -1.36
N PHE A 112 1.83 -13.98 -2.66
CA PHE A 112 3.10 -13.53 -3.23
C PHE A 112 3.15 -12.02 -3.44
N TYR A 113 2.09 -11.39 -3.95
CA TYR A 113 2.08 -9.96 -4.22
C TYR A 113 1.62 -9.15 -2.99
N SER A 114 2.46 -8.22 -2.54
CA SER A 114 2.23 -7.41 -1.33
C SER A 114 1.01 -6.49 -1.38
N MET A 115 0.52 -6.14 -2.57
CA MET A 115 -0.68 -5.32 -2.76
C MET A 115 -1.99 -6.01 -2.35
N PHE A 116 -1.96 -7.33 -2.18
CA PHE A 116 -3.10 -8.16 -1.84
C PHE A 116 -3.19 -8.35 -0.33
N ASN A 117 -3.95 -7.47 0.31
CA ASN A 117 -4.24 -7.60 1.74
C ASN A 117 -5.13 -8.82 1.97
N ARG A 118 -4.71 -9.73 2.84
CA ARG A 118 -5.45 -10.95 3.20
C ARG A 118 -6.19 -10.85 4.54
N SER A 119 -6.02 -9.71 5.21
CA SER A 119 -6.71 -9.30 6.43
C SER A 119 -7.24 -7.88 6.25
N LYS A 120 -8.23 -7.51 7.06
CA LYS A 120 -8.81 -6.16 7.04
C LYS A 120 -7.75 -5.09 7.31
N VAL A 121 -7.76 -4.02 6.52
CA VAL A 121 -6.82 -2.88 6.62
C VAL A 121 -7.53 -1.55 6.90
N GLY A 122 -8.81 -1.59 7.26
CA GLY A 122 -9.63 -0.38 7.38
C GLY A 122 -10.02 0.24 6.04
N LYS A 123 -10.55 1.46 6.06
CA LYS A 123 -11.02 2.18 4.87
C LYS A 123 -9.90 2.85 4.08
N TYR A 124 -8.87 3.33 4.75
CA TYR A 124 -7.69 3.93 4.18
C TYR A 124 -6.46 3.15 4.64
N HIS A 125 -5.76 2.54 3.70
CA HIS A 125 -4.48 1.91 4.00
C HIS A 125 -3.35 2.87 3.62
N LEU A 126 -2.69 3.42 4.63
CA LEU A 126 -1.58 4.36 4.51
C LEU A 126 -0.29 3.57 4.33
N LEU A 127 0.31 3.65 3.15
CA LEU A 127 1.48 2.89 2.75
C LEU A 127 2.69 3.81 2.70
N VAL A 128 3.58 3.69 3.68
CA VAL A 128 4.77 4.53 3.81
C VAL A 128 5.95 3.84 3.13
N CYS A 129 6.67 4.56 2.26
CA CYS A 129 7.84 4.01 1.59
C CYS A 129 9.03 3.89 2.55
N GLY A 130 9.51 2.67 2.80
CA GLY A 130 10.61 2.36 3.73
C GLY A 130 12.01 2.30 3.11
N THR A 131 12.12 2.35 1.78
CA THR A 131 13.40 2.15 1.06
C THR A 131 14.41 3.27 1.27
N THR A 132 15.68 2.98 0.97
CA THR A 132 16.82 3.87 1.22
C THR A 132 16.61 5.32 0.77
N PRO A 133 16.13 5.65 -0.45
CA PRO A 133 15.93 7.05 -0.84
C PRO A 133 14.93 7.79 0.05
N CYS A 134 13.82 7.14 0.43
CA CYS A 134 12.84 7.72 1.36
C CYS A 134 13.38 7.74 2.80
N MET A 135 14.12 6.70 3.21
CA MET A 135 14.71 6.59 4.53
C MET A 135 15.69 7.74 4.83
N ILE A 136 16.58 8.07 3.89
CA ILE A 136 17.55 9.18 4.07
C ILE A 136 16.88 10.56 4.01
N CYS A 137 15.70 10.66 3.39
CA CYS A 137 14.86 11.86 3.35
C CYS A 137 13.85 11.94 4.51
N GLY A 138 13.98 11.10 5.54
CA GLY A 138 13.20 11.21 6.77
C GLY A 138 11.89 10.41 6.80
N SER A 139 11.73 9.37 5.98
CA SER A 139 10.50 8.56 5.95
C SER A 139 10.20 7.80 7.24
N ARG A 140 11.23 7.47 8.05
CA ARG A 140 11.02 6.81 9.35
C ARG A 140 10.32 7.74 10.34
N GLU A 141 10.62 9.03 10.26
CA GLU A 141 9.99 10.08 11.04
C GLU A 141 8.53 10.29 10.57
N ILE A 142 8.27 10.17 9.27
CA ILE A 142 6.90 10.16 8.71
C ILE A 142 6.09 8.99 9.28
N GLU A 143 6.62 7.76 9.21
CA GLU A 143 5.95 6.59 9.75
C GLU A 143 5.71 6.71 11.27
N GLY A 144 6.74 7.14 12.02
CA GLY A 144 6.63 7.34 13.46
C GLY A 144 5.59 8.39 13.84
N ALA A 145 5.49 9.48 13.07
CA ALA A 145 4.45 10.50 13.26
C ALA A 145 3.05 9.94 13.00
N LEU A 146 2.87 9.16 11.93
CA LEU A 146 1.59 8.51 11.59
C LEU A 146 1.14 7.52 12.67
N LEU A 147 2.02 6.60 13.08
CA LEU A 147 1.70 5.60 14.10
C LEU A 147 1.35 6.26 15.44
N LYS A 148 2.13 7.27 15.86
CA LYS A 148 1.86 8.04 17.08
C LYS A 148 0.53 8.77 17.02
N HIS A 149 0.21 9.40 15.89
CA HIS A 149 -1.02 10.17 15.71
C HIS A 149 -2.27 9.28 15.68
N LEU A 150 -2.18 8.13 15.01
CA LEU A 150 -3.28 7.17 14.90
C LEU A 150 -3.42 6.28 16.15
N GLY A 151 -2.37 6.17 16.96
CA GLY A 151 -2.37 5.36 18.19
C GLY A 151 -2.48 3.86 17.93
N VAL A 152 -1.83 3.38 16.86
CA VAL A 152 -1.83 1.97 16.43
C VAL A 152 -0.41 1.48 16.22
N GLU A 153 -0.22 0.17 16.31
CA GLU A 153 0.99 -0.47 15.81
C GLU A 153 0.95 -0.63 14.28
N ARG A 154 2.09 -0.95 13.67
CA ARG A 154 2.18 -1.19 12.24
C ARG A 154 1.27 -2.35 11.84
N ASN A 155 0.53 -2.19 10.75
CA ASN A 155 -0.48 -3.11 10.22
C ASN A 155 -1.69 -3.37 11.13
N GLU A 156 -1.81 -2.64 12.25
CA GLU A 156 -3.03 -2.63 13.05
C GLU A 156 -4.03 -1.61 12.47
N VAL A 157 -5.32 -1.94 12.55
CA VAL A 157 -6.40 -1.06 12.13
C VAL A 157 -6.85 -0.24 13.33
N THR A 158 -7.05 1.06 13.14
CA THR A 158 -7.58 1.95 14.17
C THR A 158 -8.94 1.48 14.68
N LYS A 159 -9.28 1.81 15.93
CA LYS A 159 -10.54 1.37 16.57
C LYS A 159 -11.80 1.86 15.85
N ASP A 160 -11.71 2.97 15.14
CA ASP A 160 -12.78 3.51 14.29
C ASP A 160 -12.91 2.77 12.93
N GLY A 161 -12.00 1.84 12.64
CA GLY A 161 -11.98 1.06 11.40
C GLY A 161 -11.54 1.86 10.16
N LEU A 162 -11.06 3.10 10.34
CA LEU A 162 -10.77 4.00 9.23
C LEU A 162 -9.37 3.81 8.66
N PHE A 163 -8.33 3.74 9.48
CA PHE A 163 -6.95 3.81 9.02
C PHE A 163 -6.15 2.58 9.44
N SER A 164 -5.13 2.26 8.65
CA SER A 164 -4.00 1.43 9.06
C SER A 164 -2.73 1.92 8.39
N VAL A 165 -1.58 1.65 9.00
CA VAL A 165 -0.27 2.04 8.47
C VAL A 165 0.52 0.78 8.10
N GLY A 166 0.93 0.69 6.84
CA GLY A 166 1.82 -0.36 6.34
C GLY A 166 3.11 0.24 5.80
N GLU A 167 4.21 -0.49 5.94
CA GLU A 167 5.45 -0.18 5.23
C GLU A 167 5.40 -0.85 3.85
N MET A 168 5.73 -0.09 2.80
CA MET A 168 5.95 -0.60 1.46
C MET A 168 7.36 -0.28 0.99
N GLU A 169 7.84 -1.08 0.05
CA GLU A 169 9.13 -0.86 -0.58
C GLU A 169 9.07 0.29 -1.59
N CYS A 170 10.00 0.32 -2.56
CA CYS A 170 10.12 1.42 -3.50
C CYS A 170 8.81 1.63 -4.28
N MET A 171 8.21 2.81 -4.11
CA MET A 171 6.96 3.22 -4.77
C MET A 171 7.20 4.03 -6.05
N GLY A 172 8.44 4.11 -6.54
CA GLY A 172 8.78 4.82 -7.78
C GLY A 172 8.79 6.35 -7.70
N CYS A 173 8.52 6.94 -6.53
CA CYS A 173 8.44 8.40 -6.34
C CYS A 173 9.73 8.98 -5.71
N CYS A 174 10.90 8.46 -6.11
CA CYS A 174 12.16 8.68 -5.39
C CYS A 174 12.67 10.13 -5.42
N VAL A 175 12.46 10.86 -6.53
CA VAL A 175 12.86 12.28 -6.61
C VAL A 175 11.97 13.17 -5.73
N ASN A 176 10.78 12.68 -5.39
CA ASN A 176 9.80 13.29 -4.51
C ASN A 176 9.78 12.67 -3.10
N ALA A 177 10.91 12.11 -2.67
CA ALA A 177 11.04 11.56 -1.33
C ALA A 177 10.97 12.67 -0.26
N PRO A 178 10.37 12.41 0.92
CA PRO A 178 9.68 11.18 1.31
C PRO A 178 8.22 11.17 0.83
N MET A 179 7.61 9.98 0.73
CA MET A 179 6.26 9.82 0.17
C MET A 179 5.44 8.80 0.96
N ILE A 180 4.11 8.95 0.86
CA ILE A 180 3.14 7.92 1.24
C ILE A 180 2.17 7.67 0.08
N ALA A 181 1.73 6.43 -0.06
CA ALA A 181 0.57 6.08 -0.87
C ALA A 181 -0.65 5.86 0.03
N VAL A 182 -1.83 6.29 -0.39
CA VAL A 182 -3.08 6.01 0.31
C VAL A 182 -3.99 5.23 -0.61
N ALA A 183 -4.28 4.00 -0.21
CA ALA A 183 -5.33 3.21 -0.83
C ALA A 183 -6.67 3.54 -0.16
N ASP A 184 -7.54 4.22 -0.90
CA ASP A 184 -8.90 4.58 -0.48
C ASP A 184 -9.88 3.49 -0.89
N TYR A 185 -10.36 2.73 0.10
CA TYR A 185 -11.33 1.65 -0.03
C TYR A 185 -12.74 2.06 0.43
N THR A 186 -13.00 3.34 0.67
CA THR A 186 -14.30 3.83 1.19
C THR A 186 -15.48 3.47 0.30
N ASN A 187 -15.32 3.66 -1.01
CA ASN A 187 -16.36 3.50 -2.04
C ASN A 187 -16.19 2.23 -2.88
N GLY A 188 -15.44 1.26 -2.37
CA GLY A 188 -15.16 0.00 -3.08
C GLY A 188 -14.57 0.21 -4.48
N SER A 189 -14.96 -0.63 -5.43
CA SER A 189 -14.43 -0.66 -6.81
C SER A 189 -14.83 0.52 -7.71
N GLU A 190 -15.74 1.39 -7.30
CA GLU A 190 -16.16 2.54 -8.12
C GLU A 190 -15.40 3.82 -7.76
N GLY A 191 -15.07 3.99 -6.49
CA GLY A 191 -14.30 5.13 -6.00
C GLY A 191 -12.91 4.77 -5.48
N TYR A 192 -12.40 3.57 -5.82
CA TYR A 192 -11.06 3.16 -5.44
C TYR A 192 -10.02 4.12 -6.01
N MET A 193 -9.20 4.68 -5.13
CA MET A 193 -8.06 5.51 -5.51
C MET A 193 -6.81 5.02 -4.81
N TYR A 194 -5.70 4.99 -5.55
CA TYR A 194 -4.38 4.68 -5.02
C TYR A 194 -3.49 5.91 -5.20
N ASN A 195 -3.64 6.86 -4.27
CA ASN A 195 -3.09 8.20 -4.42
C ASN A 195 -1.68 8.28 -3.85
N TYR A 196 -0.77 8.93 -4.59
CA TYR A 196 0.54 9.30 -4.08
C TYR A 196 0.53 10.70 -3.49
N TYR A 197 0.99 10.80 -2.25
CA TYR A 197 1.29 12.06 -1.59
C TYR A 197 2.80 12.09 -1.36
N GLU A 198 3.46 12.96 -2.10
CA GLU A 198 4.91 12.98 -2.23
C GLU A 198 5.47 14.27 -1.63
N ASP A 199 6.78 14.34 -1.38
CA ASP A 199 7.45 15.46 -0.69
C ASP A 199 6.76 15.80 0.66
N VAL A 200 6.30 14.79 1.38
CA VAL A 200 5.53 14.98 2.62
C VAL A 200 6.43 15.32 3.80
N THR A 201 5.90 16.08 4.75
CA THR A 201 6.51 16.29 6.07
C THR A 201 5.68 15.62 7.15
N THR A 202 6.22 15.47 8.36
CA THR A 202 5.50 14.89 9.51
C THR A 202 4.23 15.66 9.84
N GLN A 203 4.26 16.99 9.68
CA GLN A 203 3.08 17.83 9.85
C GLN A 203 2.07 17.59 8.71
N ARG A 204 2.55 17.60 7.46
CA ARG A 204 1.69 17.45 6.29
C ARG A 204 1.00 16.10 6.24
N VAL A 205 1.67 15.03 6.65
CA VAL A 205 1.09 13.68 6.65
C VAL A 205 -0.09 13.58 7.64
N VAL A 206 0.02 14.25 8.80
CA VAL A 206 -1.06 14.32 9.79
C VAL A 206 -2.24 15.14 9.26
N GLU A 207 -1.97 16.26 8.59
CA GLU A 207 -3.01 17.06 7.93
C GLU A 207 -3.77 16.24 6.89
N ILE A 208 -3.05 15.48 6.05
CA ILE A 208 -3.65 14.58 5.05
C ILE A 208 -4.58 13.56 5.72
N VAL A 209 -4.15 12.94 6.82
CA VAL A 209 -4.97 11.99 7.58
C VAL A 209 -6.24 12.65 8.13
N GLU A 210 -6.14 13.84 8.70
CA GLU A 210 -7.32 14.55 9.22
C GLU A 210 -8.30 14.97 8.11
N MET A 211 -7.79 15.40 6.95
CA MET A 211 -8.60 15.69 5.78
C MET A 211 -9.35 14.43 5.30
N LEU A 212 -8.65 13.30 5.18
CA LEU A 212 -9.26 12.02 4.81
C LEU A 212 -10.30 11.56 5.83
N ARG A 213 -10.05 11.78 7.14
CA ARG A 213 -11.01 11.45 8.21
C ARG A 213 -12.29 12.25 8.08
N LYS A 214 -12.21 13.51 7.62
CA LYS A 214 -13.37 14.37 7.33
C LYS A 214 -14.10 14.00 6.03
N GLY A 215 -13.56 13.05 5.25
CA GLY A 215 -14.07 12.70 3.92
C GLY A 215 -13.68 13.68 2.82
N GLU A 216 -12.73 14.58 3.09
CA GLU A 216 -12.16 15.47 2.09
C GLU A 216 -11.14 14.70 1.22
N LYS A 217 -10.88 15.21 0.02
CA LYS A 217 -9.88 14.66 -0.90
C LYS A 217 -8.66 15.58 -0.95
N PRO A 218 -7.55 15.24 -0.26
CA PRO A 218 -6.33 16.04 -0.31
C PRO A 218 -5.77 16.09 -1.74
N PRO A 219 -5.04 17.16 -2.11
CA PRO A 219 -4.42 17.27 -3.42
C PRO A 219 -3.38 16.16 -3.62
N VAL A 220 -3.50 15.41 -4.71
CA VAL A 220 -2.62 14.28 -5.06
C VAL A 220 -1.35 14.79 -5.74
N GLY A 221 -0.23 14.08 -5.54
CA GLY A 221 1.10 14.40 -6.08
C GLY A 221 2.00 15.07 -5.04
N THR A 222 2.95 15.88 -5.51
CA THR A 222 3.86 16.62 -4.63
C THR A 222 3.09 17.55 -3.69
N GLN A 223 3.40 17.45 -2.41
CA GLN A 223 2.91 18.36 -1.38
C GLN A 223 3.81 19.60 -1.23
N ASN A 224 4.90 19.69 -2.00
CA ASN A 224 5.76 20.85 -2.06
C ASN A 224 5.34 21.78 -3.23
N PRO A 225 4.75 22.96 -2.95
CA PRO A 225 4.25 23.86 -4.00
C PRO A 225 5.36 24.52 -4.83
N LYS A 226 6.62 24.46 -4.39
CA LYS A 226 7.76 25.06 -5.11
C LYS A 226 8.26 24.18 -6.26
N ARG A 227 7.62 23.03 -6.47
CA ARG A 227 7.98 22.04 -7.47
C ARG A 227 6.76 21.73 -8.34
N ILE A 228 7.01 21.42 -9.60
CA ILE A 228 6.00 20.88 -10.51
C ILE A 228 6.22 19.37 -10.61
N MET A 229 5.30 18.57 -10.07
CA MET A 229 5.37 17.09 -10.09
C MET A 229 6.76 16.59 -9.64
N SER A 230 7.55 16.02 -10.55
CA SER A 230 8.90 15.49 -10.31
C SER A 230 10.05 16.45 -10.67
N GLY A 231 9.74 17.71 -10.97
CA GLY A 231 10.71 18.72 -11.39
C GLY A 231 11.68 19.15 -10.28
N PRO A 232 12.76 19.86 -10.62
CA PRO A 232 13.58 20.56 -9.63
C PRO A 232 12.74 21.52 -8.76
N GLU A 233 13.10 21.65 -7.49
CA GLU A 233 12.51 22.68 -6.63
C GLU A 233 13.00 24.07 -7.08
N GLY A 234 12.08 25.04 -7.15
CA GLY A 234 12.37 26.40 -7.63
C GLY A 234 12.13 26.59 -9.14
N GLY A 235 11.63 25.56 -9.83
CA GLY A 235 11.29 25.61 -11.25
C GLY A 235 12.14 24.67 -12.09
N ASN A 236 11.59 24.24 -13.23
CA ASN A 236 12.30 23.33 -14.12
C ASN A 236 13.55 23.99 -14.71
N THR A 237 14.66 23.24 -14.79
CA THR A 237 15.92 23.68 -15.41
C THR A 237 16.02 23.24 -16.88
N THR A 238 15.13 22.35 -17.31
CA THR A 238 14.98 21.83 -18.67
C THR A 238 13.49 21.88 -19.06
N LEU A 239 13.16 21.53 -20.31
CA LEU A 239 11.77 21.58 -20.82
C LEU A 239 11.14 22.99 -20.72
N LEU A 240 11.95 24.01 -21.01
CA LEU A 240 11.56 25.43 -20.91
C LEU A 240 10.82 25.98 -22.14
N SER A 241 10.97 25.30 -23.27
CA SER A 241 10.37 25.69 -24.55
C SER A 241 9.19 24.79 -24.90
N ASP A 242 8.28 25.30 -25.71
CA ASP A 242 7.19 24.50 -26.26
C ASP A 242 7.71 23.26 -27.02
N PRO A 243 7.09 22.08 -26.82
CA PRO A 243 7.51 20.86 -27.49
C PRO A 243 7.30 20.98 -29.00
N LYS A 244 8.34 20.65 -29.77
CA LYS A 244 8.30 20.59 -31.24
C LYS A 244 8.66 19.19 -31.70
N PRO A 245 8.07 18.68 -32.80
CA PRO A 245 8.52 17.44 -33.41
C PRO A 245 10.03 17.55 -33.69
N PRO A 246 10.84 16.56 -33.26
CA PRO A 246 12.24 16.56 -33.64
C PRO A 246 12.34 16.41 -35.17
N PRO A 247 13.43 16.89 -35.78
CA PRO A 247 13.70 16.57 -37.17
C PRO A 247 13.82 15.04 -37.30
N CYS A 248 12.80 14.40 -37.86
CA CYS A 248 12.87 12.98 -38.20
C CYS A 248 13.89 12.83 -39.32
N ARG A 249 14.88 11.94 -39.13
CA ARG A 249 15.76 11.54 -40.23
C ARG A 249 14.89 10.87 -41.28
N ASP A 250 14.77 11.50 -42.44
CA ASP A 250 14.22 10.85 -43.61
C ASP A 250 15.18 9.70 -43.99
N LEU A 251 14.74 8.46 -43.79
CA LEU A 251 15.54 7.27 -44.08
C LEU A 251 15.72 7.07 -45.59
N ASP A 252 14.86 7.70 -46.40
CA ASP A 252 14.87 7.61 -47.86
C ASP A 252 15.64 8.79 -48.52
N ALA A 253 16.13 9.75 -47.73
CA ALA A 253 16.88 10.92 -48.22
C ALA A 253 18.41 10.69 -48.36
N CYS A 254 18.86 9.43 -48.45
CA CYS A 254 20.28 9.05 -48.65
C CYS A 254 20.52 8.43 -50.02
#